data_AF-A0A0J1IRB0-F1
#
_entry.id   AF-A0A0J1IRB0-F1
#
_cell.length_a   1.000
_cell.length_b   1.000
_cell.length_c   1.000
_cell.angle_alpha   90.00
_cell.angle_beta   90.00
_cell.angle_gamma   90.00
#
_symmetry.space_group_name_H-M   'P 1'
#
loop_
_entity.id
_entity.type
_entity.pdbx_description
1 polymer ?
#
loop_
_entity_poly.entity_id
_entity_poly.type
_entity_poly.pdbx_seq_one_letter_code
_entity_poly.pdbx_strand_id
1 'polypeptide(L)'
;MEKEGIVIFGIKNYNPKLYEESFGIIAEYKCKLESLKGQTIEELWVSWDSINDEWFNDLPVILKFKTCQLELCAYKTNQYAVTFDHIDLLQEINYFGRKLVWKKNKLVELNKFLKKEINTVEIIQWMEQLIGVGFETNEDFFAICNGLDENEIVTRKHIDQDYNYINI
;
A
#
# COMPACT_ATOMS: atom_id res chain seq x y z
N MET A 1 -6.67 15.64 -29.69
CA MET A 1 -7.46 14.59 -29.01
C MET A 1 -6.47 13.66 -28.35
N GLU A 2 -6.08 13.97 -27.12
CA GLU A 2 -5.39 13.00 -26.28
C GLU A 2 -6.38 11.88 -26.02
N LYS A 3 -5.95 10.64 -26.21
CA LYS A 3 -6.72 9.49 -25.73
C LYS A 3 -6.86 9.70 -24.23
N GLU A 4 -8.09 9.86 -23.73
CA GLU A 4 -8.35 9.75 -22.30
C GLU A 4 -7.91 8.34 -21.90
N GLY A 5 -6.65 8.23 -21.46
CA GLY A 5 -6.14 7.03 -20.84
C GLY A 5 -7.03 6.76 -19.65
N ILE A 6 -7.44 5.51 -19.48
CA ILE A 6 -8.18 5.08 -18.29
C ILE A 6 -7.36 5.54 -17.08
N VAL A 7 -7.87 6.52 -16.33
CA VAL A 7 -7.24 6.97 -15.09
C VAL A 7 -7.54 5.89 -14.06
N ILE A 8 -6.61 4.95 -13.91
CA ILE A 8 -6.68 3.90 -12.90
C ILE A 8 -6.65 4.62 -11.53
N PHE A 9 -7.56 4.25 -10.62
CA PHE A 9 -7.72 4.84 -9.27
C PHE A 9 -8.26 6.27 -9.18
N GLY A 10 -8.54 6.98 -10.27
CA GLY A 10 -9.11 8.33 -10.19
C GLY A 10 -8.21 9.38 -9.51
N ILE A 11 -6.90 9.10 -9.44
CA ILE A 11 -5.89 9.99 -8.85
C ILE A 11 -5.11 10.63 -10.00
N LYS A 12 -5.07 11.96 -10.02
CA LYS A 12 -4.45 12.71 -11.11
C LYS A 12 -2.95 12.39 -11.20
N ASN A 13 -2.48 12.17 -12.42
CA ASN A 13 -1.10 11.82 -12.76
C ASN A 13 -0.57 10.52 -12.13
N TYR A 14 -1.41 9.75 -11.45
CA TYR A 14 -1.04 8.47 -10.86
C TYR A 14 -1.36 7.34 -11.83
N ASN A 15 -0.32 6.78 -12.44
CA ASN A 15 -0.42 5.63 -13.35
C ASN A 15 0.61 4.59 -12.93
N PRO A 16 0.35 3.83 -11.85
CA PRO A 16 1.32 2.86 -11.35
C PRO A 16 1.47 1.68 -12.32
N LYS A 17 2.65 1.07 -12.30
CA LYS A 17 2.83 -0.27 -12.85
C LYS A 17 2.13 -1.27 -11.93
N LEU A 18 1.34 -2.17 -12.52
CA LEU A 18 0.72 -3.28 -11.82
C LEU A 18 1.65 -4.49 -11.93
N TYR A 19 2.06 -5.03 -10.79
CA TYR A 19 2.92 -6.21 -10.72
C TYR A 19 2.06 -7.45 -10.51
N GLU A 20 2.36 -8.50 -11.27
CA GLU A 20 1.73 -9.82 -11.12
C GLU A 20 2.61 -10.80 -10.33
N GLU A 21 3.91 -10.51 -10.26
CA GLU A 21 4.89 -11.37 -9.63
C GLU A 21 5.84 -10.55 -8.74
N SER A 22 6.27 -11.16 -7.64
CA SER A 22 7.17 -10.55 -6.66
C SER A 22 8.51 -10.11 -7.26
N PHE A 23 9.06 -10.88 -8.21
CA PHE A 23 10.34 -10.55 -8.84
C PHE A 23 10.33 -9.18 -9.53
N GLY A 24 9.18 -8.74 -10.05
CA GLY A 24 9.04 -7.46 -10.71
C GLY A 24 9.21 -6.29 -9.74
N ILE A 25 8.61 -6.40 -8.54
CA ILE A 25 8.78 -5.42 -7.47
C ILE A 25 10.22 -5.44 -6.97
N ILE A 26 10.80 -6.63 -6.75
CA ILE A 26 12.19 -6.76 -6.25
C ILE A 26 13.17 -6.11 -7.24
N ALA A 27 13.05 -6.42 -8.52
CA ALA A 27 13.95 -5.89 -9.55
C ALA A 27 13.91 -4.35 -9.62
N GLU A 28 12.76 -3.74 -9.36
CA GLU A 28 12.56 -2.30 -9.50
C GLU A 28 12.78 -1.52 -8.20
N TYR A 29 12.37 -2.08 -7.06
CA TYR A 29 12.27 -1.36 -5.80
C TYR A 29 13.04 -1.97 -4.63
N LYS A 30 13.80 -3.06 -4.82
CA LYS A 30 14.57 -3.68 -3.73
C LYS A 30 15.34 -2.65 -2.88
N CYS A 31 16.21 -1.85 -3.49
CA CYS A 31 17.01 -0.89 -2.73
C CYS A 31 16.17 0.18 -2.01
N LYS A 32 15.04 0.60 -2.59
CA LYS A 32 14.13 1.56 -1.93
C LYS A 32 13.42 0.92 -0.75
N LEU A 33 12.92 -0.30 -0.89
CA LEU A 33 12.27 -1.05 0.19
C LEU A 33 13.27 -1.39 1.31
N GLU A 34 14.49 -1.82 0.97
CA GLU A 34 15.58 -2.02 1.95
C GLU A 34 15.87 -0.74 2.73
N SER A 35 15.84 0.43 2.07
CA SER A 35 16.11 1.71 2.72
C SER A 35 15.06 2.14 3.75
N LEU A 36 13.89 1.49 3.80
CA LEU A 36 12.86 1.74 4.81
C LEU A 36 13.24 1.14 6.18
N LYS A 37 14.14 0.15 6.21
CA LYS A 37 14.64 -0.43 7.46
C LYS A 37 15.40 0.62 8.27
N GLY A 38 15.13 0.68 9.56
CA GLY A 38 15.65 1.73 10.45
C GLY A 38 14.88 3.05 10.37
N GLN A 39 13.89 3.18 9.49
CA GLN A 39 13.04 4.37 9.43
C GLN A 39 11.74 4.19 10.22
N THR A 40 11.06 5.30 10.47
CA THR A 40 9.75 5.34 11.13
C THR A 40 8.67 5.79 10.16
N ILE A 41 7.48 5.21 10.27
CA ILE A 41 6.29 5.73 9.59
C ILE A 41 5.85 6.99 10.33
N GLU A 42 5.91 8.12 9.64
CA GLU A 42 5.58 9.43 10.19
C GLU A 42 4.09 9.72 10.11
N GLU A 43 3.47 9.30 9.01
CA GLU A 43 2.05 9.49 8.71
C GLU A 43 1.53 8.30 7.90
N LEU A 44 0.28 7.93 8.14
CA LEU A 44 -0.48 6.97 7.34
C LEU A 44 -1.61 7.75 6.66
N TRP A 45 -1.81 7.56 5.37
CA TRP A 45 -2.92 8.17 4.64
C TRP A 45 -3.72 7.14 3.86
N VAL A 46 -5.04 7.35 3.81
CA VAL A 46 -5.98 6.53 3.04
C VAL A 46 -7.07 7.40 2.44
N SER A 47 -7.69 6.91 1.38
CA SER A 47 -8.96 7.43 0.86
C SER A 47 -10.10 7.12 1.82
N TRP A 48 -10.96 8.11 2.04
CA TRP A 48 -12.08 8.00 2.95
C TRP A 48 -13.35 8.44 2.26
N ASP A 49 -14.41 7.62 2.34
CA ASP A 49 -15.73 8.03 1.88
C ASP A 49 -16.31 9.02 2.89
N SER A 50 -16.37 10.29 2.49
CA SER A 50 -16.85 11.36 3.37
C SER A 50 -18.36 11.33 3.62
N ILE A 51 -19.11 10.57 2.82
CA ILE A 51 -20.57 10.43 2.97
C ILE A 51 -20.91 9.31 3.95
N ASN A 52 -20.25 8.15 3.81
CA ASN A 52 -20.50 7.00 4.67
C ASN A 52 -19.63 6.99 5.94
N ASP A 53 -18.62 7.87 6.02
CA ASP A 53 -17.60 7.91 7.08
C ASP A 53 -16.89 6.56 7.26
N GLU A 54 -16.44 5.98 6.14
CA GLU A 54 -15.75 4.69 6.12
C GLU A 54 -14.48 4.72 5.26
N TRP A 55 -13.60 3.76 5.50
CA TRP A 55 -12.42 3.56 4.67
C TRP A 55 -12.88 3.09 3.29
N PHE A 56 -12.44 3.81 2.25
CA PHE A 56 -12.62 3.38 0.87
C PHE A 56 -11.36 2.64 0.43
N ASN A 57 -11.36 1.33 0.56
CA ASN A 57 -10.18 0.45 0.43
C ASN A 57 -9.80 0.08 -1.02
N ASP A 58 -10.52 0.56 -2.03
CA ASP A 58 -10.15 0.40 -3.45
C ASP A 58 -8.93 1.23 -3.89
N LEU A 59 -8.53 2.25 -3.12
CA LEU A 59 -7.43 3.17 -3.49
C LEU A 59 -6.20 3.00 -2.59
N PRO A 60 -5.03 3.51 -3.01
CA PRO A 60 -3.77 3.23 -2.34
C PRO A 60 -3.77 3.58 -0.85
N VAL A 61 -3.09 2.73 -0.08
CA VAL A 61 -2.64 3.02 1.28
C VAL A 61 -1.26 3.67 1.19
N ILE A 62 -1.09 4.80 1.85
CA ILE A 62 0.14 5.59 1.79
C ILE A 62 0.84 5.58 3.16
N LEU A 63 2.08 5.12 3.17
CA LEU A 63 2.98 5.18 4.32
C LEU A 63 4.02 6.27 4.07
N LYS A 64 3.94 7.36 4.83
CA LYS A 64 4.90 8.47 4.71
C LYS A 64 6.02 8.27 5.71
N PHE A 65 7.22 8.09 5.20
CA PHE A 65 8.46 8.08 5.96
C PHE A 65 9.09 9.48 5.91
N LYS A 66 10.17 9.68 6.66
CA LYS A 66 10.90 10.95 6.62
C LYS A 66 11.52 11.23 5.26
N THR A 67 11.98 10.20 4.55
CA THR A 67 12.72 10.34 3.29
C THR A 67 11.88 10.14 2.04
N CYS A 68 10.74 9.47 2.16
CA CYS A 68 9.91 9.11 1.01
C CYS A 68 8.47 8.81 1.44
N GLN A 69 7.60 8.75 0.45
CA GLN A 69 6.25 8.25 0.53
C GLN A 69 6.18 6.90 -0.19
N LEU A 70 5.75 5.86 0.49
CA LEU A 70 5.45 4.56 -0.12
C LEU A 70 3.94 4.46 -0.37
N GLU A 71 3.53 4.08 -1.57
CA GLU A 71 2.13 3.87 -1.93
C GLU A 71 1.91 2.40 -2.34
N LEU A 72 0.93 1.78 -1.71
CA LEU A 72 0.61 0.36 -1.84
C LEU A 72 -0.85 0.21 -2.24
N CYS A 73 -1.15 -0.58 -3.27
CA CYS A 73 -2.53 -0.75 -3.71
C CYS A 73 -2.81 -2.14 -4.28
N ALA A 74 -3.77 -2.83 -3.72
CA ALA A 74 -4.48 -3.91 -4.38
C ALA A 74 -5.23 -3.38 -5.63
N TYR A 75 -5.51 -4.26 -6.60
CA TYR A 75 -6.31 -3.84 -7.75
C TYR A 75 -7.19 -4.95 -8.34
N LYS A 76 -6.57 -6.05 -8.76
CA LYS A 76 -7.25 -7.23 -9.30
C LYS A 76 -6.56 -8.47 -8.76
N THR A 77 -7.13 -9.63 -8.98
CA THR A 77 -6.51 -10.90 -8.59
C THR A 77 -5.09 -10.95 -9.15
N ASN A 78 -4.12 -11.20 -8.26
CA ASN A 78 -2.67 -11.21 -8.53
C ASN A 78 -2.05 -9.88 -8.94
N GLN A 79 -2.79 -8.78 -9.02
CA GLN A 79 -2.25 -7.47 -9.39
C GLN A 79 -2.09 -6.58 -8.18
N TYR A 80 -0.87 -6.06 -8.00
CA TYR A 80 -0.52 -5.20 -6.89
C TYR A 80 0.35 -4.03 -7.37
N ALA A 81 0.05 -2.83 -6.92
CA ALA A 81 0.82 -1.63 -7.21
C ALA A 81 1.75 -1.29 -6.04
N VAL A 82 3.00 -0.99 -6.38
CA VAL A 82 3.98 -0.37 -5.48
C VAL A 82 4.56 0.82 -6.19
N THR A 83 4.48 1.99 -5.58
CA THR A 83 5.12 3.21 -6.07
C THR A 83 5.72 4.00 -4.91
N PHE A 84 6.57 4.97 -5.26
CA PHE A 84 7.13 5.90 -4.30
C PHE A 84 7.00 7.33 -4.80
N ASP A 85 6.52 8.23 -3.93
CA ASP A 85 6.45 9.67 -4.16
C ASP A 85 5.66 10.08 -5.43
N HIS A 86 4.67 9.28 -5.84
CA HIS A 86 3.84 9.55 -7.02
C HIS A 86 2.54 10.29 -6.69
N ILE A 87 1.95 10.04 -5.52
CA ILE A 87 0.64 10.57 -5.15
C ILE A 87 0.79 11.91 -4.42
N ASP A 88 0.19 12.95 -4.98
CA ASP A 88 0.04 14.24 -4.30
C ASP A 88 -1.20 14.23 -3.40
N LEU A 89 -0.99 14.10 -2.09
CA LEU A 89 -2.05 14.05 -1.07
C LEU A 89 -2.85 15.36 -0.93
N LEU A 90 -2.41 16.45 -1.57
CA LEU A 90 -3.16 17.71 -1.63
C LEU A 90 -4.20 17.72 -2.76
N GLN A 91 -4.10 16.77 -3.69
CA GLN A 91 -5.03 16.69 -4.81
C GLN A 91 -6.30 15.94 -4.44
N GLU A 92 -7.40 16.38 -5.03
CA GLU A 92 -8.69 15.71 -4.91
C GLU A 92 -8.67 14.35 -5.59
N ILE A 93 -9.42 13.42 -5.02
CA ILE A 93 -9.66 12.10 -5.60
C ILE A 93 -10.89 12.21 -6.49
N ASN A 94 -10.74 11.94 -7.80
CA ASN A 94 -11.83 11.92 -8.75
C ASN A 94 -12.15 10.48 -9.17
N TYR A 95 -12.86 9.77 -8.31
CA TYR A 95 -13.22 8.37 -8.53
C TYR A 95 -14.72 8.22 -8.80
N PHE A 96 -15.10 8.21 -10.09
CA PHE A 96 -16.47 7.95 -10.55
C PHE A 96 -17.57 8.74 -9.81
N GLY A 97 -17.31 10.00 -9.47
CA GLY A 97 -18.28 10.86 -8.78
C GLY A 97 -18.47 10.58 -7.28
N ARG A 98 -17.68 9.66 -6.69
CA ARG A 98 -17.63 9.47 -5.24
C ARG A 98 -17.00 10.67 -4.56
N LYS A 99 -17.45 10.96 -3.33
CA LYS A 99 -16.91 12.04 -2.48
C LYS A 99 -15.82 11.49 -1.57
N LEU A 100 -14.66 11.20 -2.16
CA LEU A 100 -13.51 10.65 -1.46
C LEU A 100 -12.54 11.77 -1.06
N VAL A 101 -11.96 11.65 0.14
CA VAL A 101 -10.94 12.57 0.64
C VAL A 101 -9.77 11.81 1.25
N TRP A 102 -8.57 12.35 1.14
CA TRP A 102 -7.42 11.83 1.88
C TRP A 102 -7.59 12.08 3.37
N LYS A 103 -7.45 11.03 4.19
CA LYS A 103 -7.47 11.12 5.65
C LYS A 103 -6.20 10.54 6.23
N LYS A 104 -5.58 11.35 7.09
CA LYS A 104 -4.40 10.98 7.87
C LYS A 104 -4.79 10.18 9.11
N ASN A 105 -4.08 9.08 9.37
CA ASN A 105 -4.08 8.29 10.60
C ASN A 105 -5.49 7.81 11.04
N LYS A 106 -6.37 7.53 10.06
CA LYS A 106 -7.77 7.18 10.34
C LYS A 106 -7.98 5.68 10.61
N LEU A 107 -7.07 4.84 10.10
CA LEU A 107 -7.02 3.41 10.42
C LEU A 107 -6.38 3.19 11.79
N VAL A 108 -7.22 3.12 12.82
CA VAL A 108 -6.79 3.10 14.22
C VAL A 108 -5.87 1.90 14.53
N GLU A 109 -6.11 0.75 13.92
CA GLU A 109 -5.31 -0.46 14.09
C GLU A 109 -3.85 -0.32 13.62
N LEU A 110 -3.59 0.60 12.67
CA LEU A 110 -2.25 0.88 12.18
C LEU A 110 -1.54 2.01 12.94
N ASN A 111 -2.28 2.79 13.75
CA ASN A 111 -1.68 3.92 14.47
C ASN A 111 -0.62 3.49 15.49
N LYS A 112 -0.64 2.24 15.96
CA LYS A 112 0.38 1.68 16.87
C LYS A 112 1.76 1.54 16.22
N PHE A 113 1.85 1.53 14.88
CA PHE A 113 3.10 1.45 14.13
C PHE A 113 3.70 2.82 13.82
N LEU A 114 2.96 3.91 14.04
CA LEU A 114 3.48 5.26 13.85
C LEU A 114 4.63 5.52 14.82
N LYS A 115 5.70 6.14 14.30
CA LYS A 115 6.94 6.43 15.06
C LYS A 115 7.66 5.19 15.61
N LYS A 116 7.29 3.98 15.16
CA LYS A 116 8.03 2.75 15.46
C LYS A 116 9.00 2.47 14.31
N GLU A 117 10.19 2.03 14.67
CA GLU A 117 11.22 1.68 13.69
C GLU A 117 10.83 0.40 12.95
N ILE A 118 10.91 0.46 11.62
CA ILE A 118 10.71 -0.70 10.75
C ILE A 118 12.01 -1.50 10.70
N ASN A 119 11.96 -2.75 11.12
CA ASN A 119 13.11 -3.66 11.10
C ASN A 119 13.13 -4.50 9.82
N THR A 120 11.95 -4.94 9.40
CA THR A 120 11.77 -5.87 8.31
C THR A 120 10.77 -5.31 7.30
N VAL A 121 11.06 -5.52 6.02
CA VAL A 121 10.13 -5.31 4.91
C VAL A 121 10.12 -6.59 4.11
N GLU A 122 8.92 -7.09 3.82
CA GLU A 122 8.72 -8.36 3.13
C GLU A 122 7.73 -8.21 1.98
N ILE A 123 7.95 -8.93 0.89
CA ILE A 123 6.92 -9.16 -0.11
C ILE A 123 6.20 -10.46 0.24
N ILE A 124 4.88 -10.41 0.25
CA ILE A 124 4.03 -11.51 0.68
C ILE A 124 3.41 -12.18 -0.54
N GLN A 125 3.47 -13.51 -0.55
CA GLN A 125 2.79 -14.35 -1.52
C GLN A 125 1.83 -15.31 -0.81
N TRP A 126 0.73 -15.65 -1.50
CA TRP A 126 -0.18 -16.74 -1.13
C TRP A 126 -0.36 -17.65 -2.34
N MET A 127 -0.09 -18.95 -2.20
CA MET A 127 -0.08 -19.91 -3.30
C MET A 127 0.72 -19.41 -4.52
N GLU A 128 1.93 -18.87 -4.27
CA GLU A 128 2.84 -18.22 -5.24
C GLU A 128 2.37 -16.86 -5.80
N GLN A 129 1.12 -16.47 -5.56
CA GLN A 129 0.55 -15.21 -6.04
C GLN A 129 1.06 -14.04 -5.20
N LEU A 130 1.47 -12.95 -5.85
CA LEU A 130 1.80 -11.70 -5.17
C LEU A 130 0.54 -11.12 -4.52
N ILE A 131 0.55 -10.99 -3.19
CA ILE A 131 -0.59 -10.45 -2.45
C ILE A 131 -0.28 -9.18 -1.68
N GLY A 132 0.97 -8.84 -1.37
CA GLY A 132 1.20 -7.57 -0.67
C GLY A 132 2.61 -7.32 -0.17
N VAL A 133 2.71 -6.29 0.68
CA VAL A 133 3.95 -5.87 1.34
C VAL A 133 3.72 -5.80 2.85
N GLY A 134 4.59 -6.49 3.59
CA GLY A 134 4.59 -6.57 5.05
C GLY A 134 5.72 -5.79 5.69
N PHE A 135 5.50 -5.40 6.94
CA PHE A 135 6.40 -4.61 7.76
C PHE A 135 6.43 -5.17 9.17
N GLU A 136 7.62 -5.27 9.75
CA GLU A 136 7.79 -5.62 11.15
C GLU A 136 8.51 -4.51 11.90
N THR A 137 8.05 -4.31 13.13
CA THR A 137 8.75 -3.57 14.18
C THR A 137 9.30 -4.58 15.19
N ASN A 138 9.92 -4.12 16.27
CA ASN A 138 10.36 -5.02 17.35
C ASN A 138 9.19 -5.71 18.08
N GLU A 139 7.98 -5.15 18.00
CA GLU A 139 6.83 -5.55 18.83
C GLU A 139 5.72 -6.20 18.02
N ASP A 140 5.54 -5.77 16.77
CA ASP A 140 4.34 -6.07 15.99
C ASP A 140 4.64 -6.16 14.48
N PHE A 141 3.72 -6.81 13.76
CA PHE A 141 3.69 -6.92 12.30
C PHE A 141 2.43 -6.29 11.72
N PHE A 142 2.54 -5.66 10.55
CA PHE A 142 1.38 -5.40 9.70
C PHE A 142 1.73 -5.55 8.23
N ALA A 143 0.72 -5.77 7.39
CA ALA A 143 0.85 -5.76 5.95
C ALA A 143 -0.36 -5.09 5.30
N ILE A 144 -0.14 -4.55 4.11
CA ILE A 144 -1.20 -4.14 3.19
C ILE A 144 -1.26 -5.21 2.11
N CYS A 145 -2.36 -5.93 2.03
CA CYS A 145 -2.55 -7.05 1.11
C CYS A 145 -3.69 -6.79 0.14
N ASN A 146 -3.73 -7.57 -0.92
CA ASN A 146 -4.87 -7.73 -1.80
C ASN A 146 -5.85 -8.72 -1.14
N GLY A 147 -6.94 -8.19 -0.61
CA GLY A 147 -8.04 -8.94 0.00
C GLY A 147 -9.24 -8.97 -0.93
N LEU A 148 -9.12 -9.67 -2.07
CA LEU A 148 -10.13 -9.76 -3.12
C LEU A 148 -10.35 -8.45 -3.89
N ASP A 149 -9.28 -7.98 -4.54
CA ASP A 149 -9.23 -6.79 -5.41
C ASP A 149 -9.23 -5.45 -4.65
N GLU A 150 -9.49 -5.47 -3.34
CA GLU A 150 -9.42 -4.33 -2.43
C GLU A 150 -8.22 -4.44 -1.47
N ASN A 151 -7.80 -3.31 -0.90
CA ASN A 151 -6.76 -3.32 0.13
C ASN A 151 -7.30 -3.94 1.42
N GLU A 152 -6.53 -4.85 2.01
CA GLU A 152 -6.77 -5.45 3.31
C GLU A 152 -5.59 -5.16 4.24
N ILE A 153 -5.88 -4.93 5.52
CA ILE A 153 -4.87 -4.75 6.55
C ILE A 153 -4.74 -6.05 7.33
N VAL A 154 -3.54 -6.62 7.31
CA VAL A 154 -3.23 -7.86 8.02
C VAL A 154 -2.30 -7.52 9.17
N THR A 155 -2.71 -7.75 10.42
CA THR A 155 -1.90 -7.41 11.62
C THR A 155 -1.23 -8.63 12.28
N ARG A 156 -1.34 -9.79 11.65
CA ARG A 156 -0.71 -11.05 12.10
C ARG A 156 -0.26 -11.84 10.90
N LYS A 157 0.96 -12.38 10.96
CA LYS A 157 1.45 -13.31 9.93
C LYS A 157 0.59 -14.57 9.91
N HIS A 158 0.17 -14.96 8.72
CA HIS A 158 -0.31 -16.31 8.45
C HIS A 158 0.89 -17.28 8.44
N ILE A 159 0.75 -18.42 9.12
CA ILE A 159 1.84 -19.40 9.34
C ILE A 159 1.51 -20.75 8.68
N ASP A 160 0.57 -20.78 7.74
CA ASP A 160 0.32 -21.99 6.95
C ASP A 160 1.25 -22.07 5.73
N GLN A 161 1.31 -23.25 5.13
CA GLN A 161 2.22 -23.59 4.04
C GLN A 161 1.96 -22.82 2.73
N ASP A 162 0.81 -22.16 2.60
CA ASP A 162 0.44 -21.46 1.37
C ASP A 162 1.01 -20.04 1.36
N TYR A 163 1.44 -19.50 2.51
CA TYR A 163 2.07 -18.19 2.60
C TYR A 163 3.59 -18.25 2.52
N ASN A 164 4.15 -17.36 1.71
CA ASN A 164 5.59 -17.14 1.61
C ASN A 164 5.92 -15.65 1.83
N TYR A 165 6.94 -15.39 2.66
CA TYR A 165 7.40 -14.06 3.01
C TYR A 165 8.83 -13.86 2.51
N ILE A 166 8.98 -13.10 1.44
CA ILE A 166 10.28 -12.80 0.85
C ILE A 166 10.86 -11.57 1.53
N ASN A 167 11.87 -11.79 2.36
CA ASN A 167 12.62 -10.71 3.00
C ASN A 167 13.43 -9.93 1.97
N ILE A 168 13.25 -8.61 1.97
CA ILE A 168 13.88 -7.69 1.01
C ILE A 168 15.29 -7.32 1.43
#